data_AF-A0A1F6Y708-F1
#
_entry.id   AF-A0A1F6Y708-F1
#
_cell.length_a   1.000
_cell.length_b   1.000
_cell.length_c   1.000
_cell.angle_alpha   90.00
_cell.angle_beta   90.00
_cell.angle_gamma   90.00
#
_symmetry.space_group_name_H-M   'P 1'
#
loop_
_entity.id
_entity.type
_entity.pdbx_description
1 polymer ?
#
loop_
_entity_poly.entity_id
_entity_poly.type
_entity_poly.pdbx_seq_one_letter_code
_entity_poly.pdbx_strand_id
1 'polypeptide(L)'
;MGIEEKSDQYKEIKEARTWETLYAALDKFETIRGTEYFYLPRELKSLMDSIRNGVLANLARLPKTGGVRDKARELVNQERLKRGLKPI
;
A
#
# COMPACT_ATOMS: atom_id res chain seq x y z
N MET A 1 -33.73 -6.17 -9.01
CA MET A 1 -32.75 -5.27 -9.66
C MET A 1 -31.52 -5.25 -8.77
N GLY A 2 -30.40 -5.77 -9.28
CA GLY A 2 -29.22 -6.06 -8.51
C GLY A 2 -28.66 -4.80 -7.87
N ILE A 3 -28.38 -4.88 -6.57
CA ILE A 3 -27.47 -3.96 -5.92
C ILE A 3 -26.11 -4.29 -6.54
N GLU A 4 -25.72 -3.57 -7.59
CA GLU A 4 -24.33 -3.55 -8.02
C GLU A 4 -23.56 -2.98 -6.83
N GLU A 5 -23.05 -3.89 -5.98
CA GLU A 5 -21.96 -3.62 -5.07
C GLU A 5 -20.91 -2.88 -5.90
N LYS A 6 -20.83 -1.56 -5.71
CA LYS A 6 -19.66 -0.78 -6.10
C LYS A 6 -18.52 -1.41 -5.32
N SER A 7 -17.92 -2.42 -5.93
CA SER A 7 -16.78 -3.15 -5.42
C SER A 7 -15.81 -2.10 -4.94
N ASP A 8 -15.46 -2.13 -3.66
CA ASP A 8 -14.43 -1.26 -3.11
C ASP A 8 -13.20 -1.47 -3.99
N GLN A 9 -12.93 -0.55 -4.91
CA GLN A 9 -11.90 -0.72 -5.93
C GLN A 9 -10.53 -0.97 -5.29
N TYR A 10 -10.37 -0.57 -4.02
CA TYR A 10 -9.16 -0.75 -3.22
C TYR A 10 -9.17 -2.00 -2.34
N LYS A 11 -10.17 -2.89 -2.47
CA LYS A 11 -10.29 -4.12 -1.67
C LYS A 11 -9.00 -4.94 -1.72
N GLU A 12 -8.42 -5.11 -2.90
CA GLU A 12 -7.20 -5.91 -3.08
C GLU A 12 -5.97 -5.29 -2.40
N ILE A 13 -5.92 -3.95 -2.32
CA ILE A 13 -4.89 -3.25 -1.53
C ILE A 13 -5.08 -3.55 -0.04
N LYS A 14 -6.32 -3.46 0.46
CA LYS A 14 -6.64 -3.70 1.88
C LYS A 14 -6.47 -5.16 2.30
N GLU A 15 -6.64 -6.10 1.37
CA GLU A 15 -6.54 -7.54 1.62
C GLU A 15 -5.13 -8.11 1.32
N ALA A 16 -4.23 -7.31 0.74
CA ALA A 16 -2.86 -7.73 0.48
C ALA A 16 -2.17 -8.25 1.77
N ARG A 17 -1.52 -9.41 1.65
CA ARG A 17 -0.81 -10.08 2.77
C ARG A 17 0.70 -10.09 2.58
N THR A 18 1.17 -9.71 1.40
CA THR A 18 2.59 -9.67 1.03
C THR A 18 2.85 -8.42 0.21
N TRP A 19 4.13 -8.04 0.08
CA TRP A 19 4.53 -6.92 -0.79
C TRP A 19 4.16 -7.19 -2.25
N GLU A 20 4.31 -8.43 -2.67
CA GLU A 20 4.02 -8.91 -4.02
C GLU A 20 2.52 -8.78 -4.35
N THR A 21 1.64 -9.19 -3.41
CA THR A 21 0.19 -9.04 -3.60
C THR A 21 -0.24 -7.57 -3.57
N LEU A 22 0.41 -6.74 -2.75
CA LEU A 22 0.20 -5.30 -2.75
C LEU A 22 0.62 -4.67 -4.08
N TYR A 23 1.78 -5.05 -4.62
CA TYR A 23 2.28 -4.56 -5.91
C TYR A 23 1.36 -4.94 -7.07
N ALA A 24 0.87 -6.18 -7.08
CA ALA A 24 -0.09 -6.65 -8.07
C ALA A 24 -1.42 -5.89 -7.97
N ALA A 25 -1.88 -5.56 -6.76
CA ALA A 25 -3.08 -4.74 -6.57
C ALA A 25 -2.89 -3.32 -7.11
N LEU A 26 -1.72 -2.71 -6.90
CA LEU A 26 -1.42 -1.36 -7.41
C LEU A 26 -1.39 -1.30 -8.94
N ASP A 27 -0.96 -2.35 -9.63
CA ASP A 27 -0.89 -2.40 -11.10
C ASP A 27 -2.25 -2.35 -11.79
N LYS A 28 -3.33 -2.62 -11.05
CA LYS A 28 -4.70 -2.55 -11.58
C LYS A 28 -5.19 -1.11 -11.74
N PHE A 29 -4.46 -0.14 -11.20
CA PHE A 29 -4.81 1.27 -11.27
C PHE A 29 -3.95 1.97 -12.30
N GLU A 30 -4.54 2.86 -13.09
CA GLU A 30 -3.77 3.79 -13.93
C GLU A 30 -3.04 4.83 -13.06
N THR A 31 -3.77 5.38 -12.08
CA THR A 31 -3.24 6.29 -11.06
C THR A 31 -3.95 6.08 -9.73
N ILE A 32 -3.27 6.44 -8.65
CA ILE A 32 -3.83 6.45 -7.29
C ILE A 32 -3.80 7.88 -6.76
N ARG A 33 -4.98 8.38 -6.40
CA ARG A 33 -5.14 9.75 -5.89
C ARG A 33 -4.46 9.90 -4.53
N GLY A 34 -3.51 10.83 -4.43
CA GLY A 34 -2.99 11.32 -3.16
C GLY A 34 -3.68 12.60 -2.68
N THR A 35 -3.16 13.17 -1.60
CA THR A 35 -3.66 14.43 -1.05
C THR A 35 -3.37 15.62 -1.96
N GLU A 36 -2.15 15.68 -2.53
CA GLU A 36 -1.68 16.82 -3.32
C GLU A 36 -1.54 16.49 -4.82
N TYR A 37 -1.30 15.22 -5.16
CA TYR A 37 -1.09 14.78 -6.54
C TYR A 37 -1.52 13.32 -6.74
N PHE A 38 -1.61 12.89 -8.00
CA PHE A 38 -1.84 11.50 -8.38
C PHE A 38 -0.52 10.77 -8.49
N TYR A 39 -0.49 9.55 -7.97
CA TYR A 39 0.68 8.67 -8.01
C TYR A 39 0.48 7.62 -9.10
N LEU A 40 1.51 7.38 -9.89
CA LEU A 40 1.56 6.21 -10.75
C LEU A 40 1.91 4.97 -9.90
N PRO A 41 1.43 3.77 -10.28
CA PRO A 41 1.77 2.52 -9.59
C PRO A 41 3.28 2.33 -9.42
N ARG A 42 4.07 2.67 -10.45
CA ARG A 42 5.54 2.58 -10.42
C ARG A 42 6.18 3.44 -9.32
N GLU A 43 5.63 4.62 -9.06
CA GLU A 43 6.15 5.54 -8.03
C GLU A 43 5.85 5.00 -6.63
N LEU A 44 4.64 4.47 -6.44
CA LEU A 44 4.26 3.82 -5.19
C LEU A 44 5.12 2.58 -4.92
N LYS A 45 5.36 1.76 -5.93
CA LYS A 45 6.25 0.59 -5.83
C LYS A 45 7.67 1.01 -5.44
N SER A 46 8.23 2.05 -6.04
CA SER A 46 9.56 2.55 -5.69
C SER A 46 9.62 3.07 -4.24
N LEU A 47 8.59 3.78 -3.80
CA LEU A 47 8.48 4.22 -2.39
C LEU A 47 8.36 3.02 -1.45
N MET A 48 7.51 2.05 -1.77
CA MET A 48 7.31 0.84 -0.97
C MET A 48 8.56 -0.03 -0.89
N ASP A 49 9.30 -0.16 -1.98
CA ASP A 49 10.56 -0.91 -2.00
C ASP A 49 11.60 -0.24 -1.08
N SER A 50 11.69 1.09 -1.12
CA SER A 50 12.54 1.84 -0.18
C SER A 50 12.12 1.63 1.28
N ILE A 51 10.82 1.58 1.55
CA ILE A 51 10.25 1.32 2.90
C ILE A 51 10.59 -0.10 3.36
N ARG A 52 10.41 -1.10 2.50
CA ARG A 52 10.77 -2.50 2.74
C ARG A 52 12.26 -2.65 3.05
N ASN A 53 13.10 -1.87 2.39
CA ASN A 53 14.55 -1.80 2.62
C ASN A 53 14.94 -0.95 3.85
N GLY A 54 13.99 -0.44 4.62
CA GLY A 54 14.22 0.22 5.92
C GLY A 54 14.11 1.74 5.91
N VAL A 55 13.78 2.38 4.79
CA VAL A 55 13.57 3.83 4.70
C VAL A 55 12.14 4.19 5.15
N LEU A 56 11.87 4.00 6.44
CA LEU A 56 10.51 4.12 7.01
C LEU A 56 9.92 5.52 6.90
N ALA A 57 10.75 6.57 6.78
CA ALA A 57 10.31 7.95 6.56
C ALA A 57 9.41 8.09 5.31
N ASN A 58 9.58 7.22 4.32
CA ASN A 58 8.77 7.22 3.10
C ASN A 58 7.32 6.76 3.34
N LEU A 59 6.98 6.15 4.48
CA LEU A 59 5.58 5.84 4.82
C LEU A 59 4.69 7.10 4.84
N ALA A 60 5.24 8.24 5.28
CA ALA A 60 4.52 9.51 5.29
C ALA A 60 4.20 10.02 3.87
N ARG A 61 4.97 9.59 2.86
CA ARG A 61 4.81 9.95 1.46
C ARG A 61 3.80 9.08 0.72
N LEU A 62 3.41 7.92 1.27
CA LEU A 62 2.38 7.09 0.65
C LEU A 62 0.99 7.73 0.81
N PRO A 63 0.10 7.63 -0.19
CA PRO A 63 -1.27 8.12 -0.08
C PRO A 63 -2.03 7.33 0.99
N LYS A 64 -2.90 8.02 1.75
CA LYS A 64 -3.88 7.36 2.65
C LYS A 64 -5.04 6.75 1.86
N THR A 65 -5.29 7.25 0.65
CA THR A 65 -6.33 6.77 -0.25
C THR A 65 -6.20 5.27 -0.49
N GLY A 66 -7.32 4.56 -0.44
CA GLY A 66 -7.36 3.12 -0.67
C GLY A 66 -6.66 2.29 0.40
N GLY A 67 -6.22 2.88 1.52
CA GLY A 67 -5.48 2.18 2.56
C GLY A 67 -4.05 1.83 2.18
N VAL A 68 -3.49 2.44 1.13
CA VAL A 68 -2.12 2.16 0.64
C VAL A 68 -1.07 2.35 1.74
N ARG A 69 -1.11 3.49 2.44
CA ARG A 69 -0.19 3.77 3.55
C ARG A 69 -0.37 2.79 4.71
N ASP A 70 -1.61 2.54 5.11
CA ASP A 70 -1.91 1.71 6.27
C ASP A 70 -1.49 0.26 6.01
N LYS A 71 -1.74 -0.24 4.79
CA LYS A 71 -1.30 -1.56 4.37
C LYS A 71 0.22 -1.68 4.34
N ALA A 72 0.91 -0.70 3.75
CA ALA A 72 2.38 -0.72 3.73
C ALA A 72 2.96 -0.73 5.15
N ARG A 73 2.37 0.05 6.08
CA ARG A 73 2.76 0.04 7.50
C ARG A 73 2.52 -1.33 8.14
N GLU A 74 1.38 -1.96 7.88
CA GLU A 74 1.07 -3.29 8.38
C GLU A 74 2.12 -4.31 7.94
N LEU A 75 2.45 -4.35 6.65
CA LEU A 75 3.46 -5.28 6.11
C LEU A 75 4.85 -5.04 6.72
N VAL A 76 5.26 -3.78 6.88
CA VAL A 76 6.49 -3.43 7.60
C VAL A 76 6.47 -3.97 9.03
N ASN A 77 5.37 -3.76 9.75
CA ASN A 77 5.25 -4.23 11.13
C ASN A 77 5.31 -5.75 11.22
N GLN A 78 4.71 -6.48 10.29
CA GLN A 78 4.84 -7.93 10.20
C GLN A 78 6.30 -8.36 9.99
N GLU A 79 7.03 -7.72 9.06
CA GLU A 79 8.45 -8.01 8.84
C GLU A 79 9.33 -7.67 10.04
N ARG A 80 9.04 -6.56 10.72
CA ARG A 80 9.74 -6.14 11.94
C ARG A 80 9.52 -7.13 13.08
N LEU A 81 8.28 -7.55 13.32
CA LEU A 81 7.95 -8.56 14.33
C LEU A 81 8.65 -9.89 14.07
N LYS A 82 8.70 -10.34 12.80
CA LYS A 82 9.46 -11.54 12.40
C LYS A 82 10.96 -11.44 12.69
N ARG A 83 11.50 -10.21 12.73
CA ARG A 83 12.90 -9.91 13.06
C ARG A 83 13.11 -9.58 14.55
N GLY A 84 12.09 -9.67 15.39
CA GLY A 84 12.16 -9.30 16.81
C GLY A 84 12.24 -7.79 17.07
N LEU A 85 11.90 -6.97 16.08
CA LEU A 85 11.89 -5.50 16.19
C LEU A 85 10.50 -4.99 16.61
N LYS A 86 10.47 -3.86 17.32
CA LYS A 86 9.23 -3.19 17.71
C LYS A 86 8.48 -2.66 16.47
N PRO A 87 7.14 -2.77 16.42
CA PRO A 87 6.33 -2.18 15.36
C PRO A 87 6.37 -0.65 15.42
N ILE A 88 5.95 -0.01 14.32
CA ILE A 88 5.91 1.45 14.09
C ILE A 88 4.52 1.96 13.69
#